data_AF-A0A535X3T2-F1
#
_entry.id   AF-A0A535X3T2-F1
#
_cell.length_a   1.000
_cell.length_b   1.000
_cell.length_c   1.000
_cell.angle_alpha   90.00
_cell.angle_beta   90.00
_cell.angle_gamma   90.00
#
_symmetry.space_group_name_H-M   'P 1'
#
loop_
_entity.id
_entity.type
_entity.pdbx_description
1 polymer ?
#
loop_
_entity_poly.entity_id
_entity_poly.type
_entity_poly.pdbx_seq_one_letter_code
_entity_poly.pdbx_strand_id
1 'polypeptide(L)'
;MESGAGDTRFRIRVGGMTCPSCEHHVEKALSEAGARDVAADFRRGEALLSVNGPPDTATLTNAVQGAGYTPGPIEPVDSITLSEGELVEYRVGVEGMTCADCERHVSEALRAGGATDVAANFRRGEARFKAPAGVDPVRLVAALADTQYRPGAPERVATEAEPAQRNGHAGGGDQYDLVIVGSGGGAFAAAIAATERGAKVMMIE
;
A
#
# COMPACT_ATOMS: atom_id res chain seq x y z
N MET A 1 16.26 -14.33 26.12
CA MET A 1 16.38 -12.89 26.38
C MET A 1 15.35 -12.18 25.52
N GLU A 2 14.51 -11.39 26.19
CA GLU A 2 13.61 -10.34 25.71
C GLU A 2 12.41 -10.69 24.79
N SER A 3 11.31 -10.96 25.48
CA SER A 3 9.94 -10.47 25.27
C SER A 3 9.75 -9.41 24.16
N GLY A 4 9.32 -9.85 22.97
CA GLY A 4 8.59 -9.00 22.03
C GLY A 4 7.12 -8.95 22.44
N ALA A 5 6.78 -8.10 23.42
CA ALA A 5 5.38 -7.77 23.67
C ALA A 5 4.85 -7.08 22.41
N GLY A 6 3.96 -7.75 21.68
CA GLY A 6 3.38 -7.24 20.44
C GLY A 6 2.74 -5.89 20.70
N ASP A 7 3.30 -4.86 20.06
CA ASP A 7 2.75 -3.51 20.05
C ASP A 7 1.34 -3.61 19.46
N THR A 8 0.33 -3.52 20.33
CA THR A 8 -1.06 -3.73 19.92
C THR A 8 -1.58 -2.39 19.45
N ARG A 9 -2.06 -2.35 18.22
CA ARG A 9 -2.52 -1.13 17.56
C ARG A 9 -4.00 -0.93 17.79
N PHE A 10 -4.38 0.31 17.99
CA PHE A 10 -5.74 0.76 18.19
C PHE A 10 -6.05 1.95 17.30
N ARG A 11 -7.30 2.08 16.87
CA ARG A 11 -7.83 3.36 16.41
C ARG A 11 -8.71 3.94 17.49
N ILE A 12 -8.67 5.26 17.62
CA ILE A 12 -9.63 6.05 18.38
C ILE A 12 -10.32 7.02 17.42
N ARG A 13 -11.65 7.04 17.40
CA ARG A 13 -12.38 8.09 16.67
C ARG A 13 -12.25 9.40 17.43
N VAL A 14 -12.04 10.51 16.72
CA VAL A 14 -11.86 11.83 17.34
C VAL A 14 -12.67 12.88 16.58
N GLY A 15 -13.71 13.39 17.22
CA GLY A 15 -14.52 14.50 16.73
C GLY A 15 -13.90 15.84 17.05
N GLY A 16 -14.06 16.82 16.15
CA GLY A 16 -13.58 18.19 16.32
C GLY A 16 -12.20 18.48 15.71
N MET A 17 -11.53 17.49 15.12
CA MET A 17 -10.35 17.73 14.28
C MET A 17 -10.80 18.30 12.93
N THR A 18 -10.36 19.51 12.58
CA THR A 18 -10.76 20.19 11.33
C THR A 18 -9.59 20.69 10.48
N CYS A 19 -8.36 20.52 10.94
CA CYS A 19 -7.16 20.95 10.21
C CYS A 19 -5.91 20.15 10.63
N PRO A 20 -4.80 20.24 9.87
CA PRO A 20 -3.56 19.55 10.21
C PRO A 20 -2.98 19.94 11.57
N SER A 21 -3.17 21.18 12.01
CA SER A 21 -2.74 21.61 13.34
C SER A 21 -3.54 20.92 14.46
N CYS A 22 -4.78 20.52 14.20
CA CYS A 22 -5.55 19.70 15.15
C CYS A 22 -5.00 18.28 15.25
N GLU A 23 -4.50 17.70 14.14
CA GLU A 23 -3.88 16.36 14.14
C GLU A 23 -2.71 16.32 15.10
N HIS A 24 -1.75 17.24 14.95
CA HIS A 24 -0.58 17.33 15.83
C HIS A 24 -0.93 17.53 17.30
N HIS A 25 -2.01 18.28 17.59
CA HIS A 25 -2.43 18.49 18.97
C HIS A 25 -2.97 17.21 19.60
N VAL A 26 -3.76 16.43 18.84
CA VAL A 26 -4.28 15.12 19.26
C VAL A 26 -3.15 14.09 19.37
N GLU A 27 -2.24 14.05 18.40
CA GLU A 27 -1.07 13.16 18.42
C GLU A 27 -0.22 13.37 19.68
N LYS A 28 0.03 14.64 20.02
CA LYS A 28 0.77 15.01 21.22
C LYS A 28 0.03 14.56 22.49
N ALA A 29 -1.27 14.84 22.61
CA ALA A 29 -2.07 14.47 23.78
C ALA A 29 -2.08 12.95 23.99
N LEU A 30 -2.24 12.17 22.92
CA LEU A 30 -2.20 10.71 22.97
C LEU A 30 -0.81 10.17 23.31
N SER A 31 0.25 10.79 22.79
CA SER A 31 1.64 10.42 23.11
C SER A 31 1.97 10.67 24.59
N GLU A 32 1.53 11.79 25.14
CA GLU A 32 1.67 12.11 26.57
C GLU A 32 0.86 11.15 27.46
N ALA A 33 -0.23 10.60 26.93
CA ALA A 33 -1.05 9.58 27.58
C ALA A 33 -0.43 8.16 27.51
N GLY A 34 0.76 8.00 26.93
CA GLY A 34 1.50 6.74 26.88
C GLY A 34 1.32 5.94 25.58
N ALA A 35 0.66 6.52 24.58
CA ALA A 35 0.60 5.93 23.25
C ALA A 35 1.92 6.10 22.48
N ARG A 36 2.16 5.21 21.52
CA ARG A 36 3.30 5.21 20.59
C ARG A 36 2.80 5.15 19.16
N ASP A 37 3.67 5.47 18.20
CA ASP A 37 3.36 5.42 16.76
C ASP A 37 2.03 6.14 16.45
N VAL A 38 1.82 7.31 17.05
CA VAL A 38 0.55 8.03 16.96
C VAL A 38 0.49 8.80 15.65
N ALA A 39 -0.57 8.59 14.87
CA ALA A 39 -0.87 9.34 13.66
C ALA A 39 -2.35 9.70 13.63
N ALA A 40 -2.68 10.98 13.59
CA ALA A 40 -4.06 11.47 13.48
C ALA A 40 -4.38 11.90 12.05
N ASP A 41 -5.60 11.64 11.59
CA ASP A 41 -6.12 12.13 10.30
C ASP A 41 -7.43 12.90 10.54
N PHE A 42 -7.40 14.22 10.35
CA PHE A 42 -8.57 15.10 10.54
C PHE A 42 -9.64 14.87 9.47
N ARG A 43 -9.26 14.40 8.27
CA ARG A 43 -10.19 14.12 7.18
C ARG A 43 -11.02 12.87 7.49
N ARG A 44 -10.41 11.88 8.14
CA ARG A 44 -11.06 10.62 8.56
C ARG A 44 -11.71 10.73 9.94
N GLY A 45 -11.28 11.69 10.75
CA GLY A 45 -11.80 11.90 12.11
C GLY A 45 -11.36 10.79 13.06
N GLU A 46 -10.12 10.31 12.93
CA GLU A 46 -9.57 9.22 13.73
C GLU A 46 -8.07 9.38 13.96
N ALA A 47 -7.58 8.78 15.04
CA ALA A 47 -6.17 8.66 15.34
C ALA A 47 -5.80 7.20 15.55
N LEU A 48 -4.65 6.84 14.99
CA LEU A 48 -4.05 5.53 15.03
C LEU A 48 -2.92 5.56 16.01
N LEU A 49 -2.82 4.54 16.84
CA LEU A 49 -1.85 4.51 17.92
C LEU A 49 -1.53 3.08 18.32
N SER A 50 -0.42 2.92 19.01
CA SER A 50 0.01 1.64 19.54
C SER A 50 0.36 1.76 21.02
N VAL A 51 0.12 0.70 21.77
CA VAL A 51 0.42 0.65 23.21
C VAL A 51 1.12 -0.66 23.56
N ASN A 52 1.95 -0.61 24.60
CA ASN A 52 2.58 -1.81 25.14
C ASN A 52 1.58 -2.49 26.09
N GLY A 53 0.92 -3.54 25.60
CA GLY A 53 -0.07 -4.28 26.37
C GLY A 53 -1.49 -3.74 26.20
N PRO A 54 -2.42 -4.04 27.13
CA PRO A 54 -3.82 -3.62 26.99
C PRO A 54 -3.94 -2.09 27.06
N PRO A 55 -4.75 -1.46 26.19
CA PRO A 55 -4.90 -0.02 26.17
C PRO A 55 -5.67 0.44 27.41
N ASP A 56 -5.11 1.43 28.10
CA ASP A 56 -5.87 2.19 29.08
C ASP A 56 -6.80 3.17 28.35
N THR A 57 -7.96 2.63 27.96
CA THR A 57 -8.98 3.36 27.20
C THR A 57 -9.46 4.62 27.94
N ALA A 58 -9.50 4.60 29.27
CA ALA A 58 -9.91 5.75 30.06
C ALA A 58 -8.86 6.88 29.97
N THR A 59 -7.58 6.52 30.09
CA THR A 59 -6.47 7.49 29.98
C THR A 59 -6.41 8.12 28.58
N LEU A 60 -6.54 7.32 27.52
CA LEU A 60 -6.56 7.83 26.14
C LEU A 60 -7.77 8.74 25.85
N THR A 61 -8.96 8.35 26.31
CA THR A 61 -10.19 9.13 26.16
C THR A 61 -10.09 10.46 26.90
N ASN A 62 -9.61 10.45 28.15
CA ASN A 62 -9.42 11.65 28.95
C ASN A 62 -8.39 12.61 28.33
N ALA A 63 -7.32 12.08 27.72
CA ALA A 63 -6.31 12.90 27.05
C ALA A 63 -6.90 13.65 25.85
N VAL A 64 -7.67 12.96 25.01
CA VAL A 64 -8.35 13.57 23.85
C VAL A 64 -9.39 14.60 24.31
N GLN A 65 -10.16 14.29 25.36
CA GLN A 65 -11.14 15.22 25.92
C GLN A 65 -10.47 16.44 26.56
N GLY A 66 -9.37 16.24 27.30
CA GLY A 66 -8.57 17.31 27.90
C GLY A 66 -7.91 18.22 26.87
N ALA A 67 -7.60 17.71 25.68
CA ALA A 67 -7.13 18.49 24.54
C ALA A 67 -8.25 19.26 23.81
N GLY A 68 -9.52 19.11 24.23
CA GLY A 68 -10.67 19.83 23.67
C GLY A 68 -11.36 19.13 22.50
N TYR A 69 -11.10 17.85 22.28
CA TYR A 69 -11.71 17.05 21.22
C TYR A 69 -12.74 16.06 21.78
N THR A 70 -13.60 15.51 20.92
CA THR A 70 -14.59 14.51 21.33
C THR A 70 -14.04 13.11 21.08
N PRO A 71 -13.62 12.36 22.11
CA PRO A 71 -13.19 10.98 21.92
C PRO A 71 -14.39 10.09 21.57
N GLY A 72 -14.17 9.16 20.64
CA GLY A 72 -15.10 8.11 20.26
C GLY A 72 -14.57 6.72 20.63
N PRO A 73 -15.16 5.65 20.08
CA PRO A 73 -14.76 4.29 20.42
C PRO A 73 -13.29 4.02 20.09
N ILE A 74 -12.64 3.28 20.98
CA ILE A 74 -11.30 2.74 20.79
C ILE A 74 -11.45 1.29 20.36
N GLU A 75 -10.99 0.98 19.16
CA GLU A 75 -11.11 -0.35 18.57
C GLU A 75 -9.72 -0.90 18.24
N PRO A 76 -9.46 -2.19 18.51
CA PRO A 76 -8.25 -2.82 18.02
C PRO A 76 -8.26 -2.75 16.50
N VAL A 77 -7.11 -2.39 15.94
CA VAL A 77 -6.89 -2.38 14.50
C VAL A 77 -5.82 -3.39 14.21
N ASP A 78 -6.19 -4.43 13.48
CA ASP A 78 -5.22 -5.30 12.88
C ASP A 78 -4.33 -4.46 11.98
N SER A 79 -3.03 -4.77 11.95
CA SER A 79 -1.97 -4.10 11.18
C SER A 79 -2.32 -3.84 9.70
N ILE A 80 -3.37 -4.51 9.22
CA ILE A 80 -3.97 -4.52 7.90
C ILE A 80 -4.72 -3.20 7.59
N THR A 81 -5.30 -2.53 8.59
CA THR A 81 -6.33 -1.47 8.35
C THR A 81 -5.76 -0.05 8.39
N LEU A 82 -4.53 0.11 8.87
CA LEU A 82 -3.92 1.42 9.14
C LEU A 82 -3.06 1.96 8.02
N SER A 83 -2.79 1.11 7.04
CA SER A 83 -2.14 1.53 5.83
C SER A 83 -3.24 1.95 4.84
N GLU A 84 -3.38 3.27 4.62
CA GLU A 84 -3.35 3.80 3.24
C GLU A 84 -1.96 3.52 2.59
N GLY A 85 -1.38 2.39 2.94
CA GLY A 85 -0.01 2.03 2.70
C GLY A 85 0.01 1.29 1.41
N GLU A 86 0.81 1.87 0.51
CA GLU A 86 1.47 1.19 -0.60
C GLU A 86 0.91 -0.21 -0.83
N LEU A 87 -0.13 -0.26 -1.65
CA LEU A 87 -0.64 -1.52 -2.17
C LEU A 87 0.46 -2.09 -3.04
N VAL A 88 1.06 -3.16 -2.57
CA VAL A 88 2.11 -3.87 -3.29
C VAL A 88 1.44 -4.91 -4.17
N GLU A 89 1.80 -4.95 -5.45
CA GLU A 89 1.35 -5.99 -6.36
C GLU A 89 2.19 -7.27 -6.16
N TYR A 90 1.49 -8.39 -6.14
CA TYR A 90 2.07 -9.72 -6.04
C TYR A 90 1.60 -10.59 -7.21
N ARG A 91 2.47 -11.49 -7.65
CA ARG A 91 2.18 -12.55 -8.62
C ARG A 91 2.41 -13.89 -7.95
N VAL A 92 1.48 -14.82 -8.15
CA VAL A 92 1.60 -16.20 -7.67
C VAL A 92 1.26 -17.17 -8.79
N GLY A 93 2.11 -18.17 -9.02
CA GLY A 93 1.78 -19.29 -9.89
C GLY A 93 0.70 -20.15 -9.23
N VAL A 94 -0.30 -20.61 -9.99
CA VAL A 94 -1.39 -21.44 -9.47
C VAL A 94 -1.64 -22.60 -10.42
N GLU A 95 -1.31 -23.81 -9.96
CA GLU A 95 -1.61 -25.03 -10.69
C GLU A 95 -3.07 -25.46 -10.45
N GLY A 96 -3.64 -26.16 -11.43
CA GLY A 96 -5.02 -26.66 -11.38
C GLY A 96 -6.07 -25.72 -11.99
N MET A 97 -5.68 -24.53 -12.46
CA MET A 97 -6.56 -23.69 -13.27
C MET A 97 -6.57 -24.16 -14.73
N THR A 98 -7.71 -24.66 -15.23
CA THR A 98 -7.83 -25.19 -16.60
C THR A 98 -8.90 -24.52 -17.45
N CYS A 99 -9.69 -23.59 -16.89
CA CYS A 99 -10.72 -22.86 -17.61
C CYS A 99 -11.03 -21.51 -16.94
N ALA A 100 -11.85 -20.68 -17.59
CA ALA A 100 -12.29 -19.38 -17.07
C ALA A 100 -13.07 -19.50 -15.74
N ASP A 101 -13.83 -20.57 -15.53
CA ASP A 101 -14.51 -20.80 -14.26
C ASP A 101 -13.51 -21.05 -13.11
N CYS A 102 -12.39 -21.72 -13.41
CA CYS A 102 -11.31 -21.88 -12.43
C CYS A 102 -10.63 -20.54 -12.10
N GLU A 103 -10.42 -19.66 -13.09
CA GLU A 103 -9.91 -18.31 -12.84
C GLU A 103 -10.81 -17.55 -11.86
N ARG A 104 -12.13 -17.63 -12.07
CA ARG A 104 -13.11 -16.96 -11.22
C ARG A 104 -13.05 -17.48 -9.78
N HIS A 105 -13.02 -18.81 -9.59
CA HIS A 105 -12.91 -19.42 -8.26
C HIS A 105 -11.62 -19.00 -7.53
N VAL A 106 -10.48 -19.02 -8.22
CA VAL A 106 -9.21 -18.57 -7.62
C VAL A 106 -9.27 -17.09 -7.24
N SER A 107 -9.86 -16.26 -8.11
CA SER A 107 -10.00 -14.82 -7.85
C SER A 107 -10.91 -14.54 -6.65
N GLU A 108 -12.01 -15.30 -6.51
CA GLU A 108 -12.94 -15.19 -5.38
C GLU A 108 -12.28 -15.63 -4.06
N ALA A 109 -11.55 -16.75 -4.07
CA ALA A 109 -10.83 -17.23 -2.88
C ALA A 109 -9.76 -16.25 -2.39
N LEU A 110 -8.98 -15.65 -3.30
CA LEU A 110 -7.98 -14.63 -2.95
C LEU A 110 -8.65 -13.36 -2.39
N ARG A 111 -9.77 -12.91 -2.96
CA ARG A 111 -10.54 -11.77 -2.42
C ARG A 111 -11.09 -12.07 -1.02
N ALA A 112 -11.61 -13.27 -0.78
CA ALA A 112 -12.05 -13.69 0.54
C ALA A 112 -10.91 -13.71 1.57
N GLY A 113 -9.67 -13.96 1.13
CA GLY A 113 -8.45 -13.85 1.93
C GLY A 113 -7.96 -12.42 2.18
N GLY A 114 -8.64 -11.39 1.67
CA GLY A 114 -8.29 -9.98 1.86
C GLY A 114 -7.42 -9.36 0.76
N ALA A 115 -7.23 -10.07 -0.37
CA ALA A 115 -6.54 -9.52 -1.53
C ALA A 115 -7.43 -8.53 -2.30
N THR A 116 -6.83 -7.48 -2.85
CA THR A 116 -7.50 -6.47 -3.70
C THR A 116 -6.99 -6.55 -5.13
N ASP A 117 -7.69 -5.95 -6.10
CA ASP A 117 -7.28 -5.91 -7.52
C ASP A 117 -6.87 -7.29 -8.09
N VAL A 118 -7.66 -8.32 -7.75
CA VAL A 118 -7.33 -9.72 -8.07
C VAL A 118 -7.67 -10.05 -9.52
N ALA A 119 -6.70 -10.61 -10.24
CA ALA A 119 -6.86 -11.15 -11.59
C ALA A 119 -6.13 -12.49 -11.73
N ALA A 120 -6.87 -13.58 -11.93
CA ALA A 120 -6.30 -14.89 -12.28
C ALA A 120 -6.31 -15.13 -13.79
N ASN A 121 -5.34 -15.90 -14.28
CA ASN A 121 -5.21 -16.26 -15.69
C ASN A 121 -4.82 -17.74 -15.84
N PHE A 122 -5.77 -18.60 -16.26
CA PHE A 122 -5.56 -20.04 -16.45
C PHE A 122 -4.60 -20.33 -17.59
N ARG A 123 -4.57 -19.48 -18.63
CA ARG A 123 -3.66 -19.66 -19.77
C ARG A 123 -2.20 -19.46 -19.37
N ARG A 124 -1.95 -18.58 -18.40
CA ARG A 124 -0.62 -18.28 -17.86
C ARG A 124 -0.31 -19.07 -16.58
N GLY A 125 -1.32 -19.73 -15.99
CA GLY A 125 -1.15 -20.49 -14.74
C GLY A 125 -0.77 -19.61 -13.56
N GLU A 126 -1.24 -18.36 -13.50
CA GLU A 126 -0.89 -17.42 -12.43
C GLU A 126 -2.05 -16.52 -12.03
N ALA A 127 -1.98 -15.96 -10.82
CA ALA A 127 -2.84 -14.91 -10.32
C ALA A 127 -2.02 -13.70 -9.87
N ARG A 128 -2.59 -12.51 -10.10
CA ARG A 128 -2.07 -11.22 -9.64
C ARG A 128 -3.05 -10.60 -8.67
N PHE A 129 -2.52 -9.92 -7.66
CA PHE A 129 -3.32 -9.22 -6.68
C PHE A 129 -2.51 -8.15 -5.97
N LYS A 130 -3.21 -7.21 -5.34
CA LYS A 130 -2.64 -6.19 -4.47
C LYS A 130 -2.94 -6.49 -3.02
N ALA A 131 -1.94 -6.32 -2.17
CA ALA A 131 -2.08 -6.39 -0.73
C ALA A 131 -1.31 -5.23 -0.07
N PRO A 132 -1.76 -4.72 1.09
CA PRO A 132 -1.01 -3.71 1.82
C PRO A 132 0.40 -4.22 2.16
N ALA A 133 1.43 -3.37 2.11
CA ALA A 133 2.82 -3.76 2.38
C ALA A 133 3.06 -4.46 3.74
N GLY A 134 2.19 -4.20 4.73
CA GLY A 134 2.23 -4.82 6.06
C GLY A 134 1.56 -6.20 6.14
N VAL A 135 0.93 -6.67 5.08
CA VAL A 135 0.26 -7.98 5.01
C VAL A 135 1.21 -9.02 4.44
N ASP A 136 1.30 -10.17 5.11
CA ASP A 136 2.05 -11.31 4.58
C ASP A 136 1.27 -11.93 3.40
N PRO A 137 1.78 -11.84 2.15
CA PRO A 137 1.09 -12.37 0.98
C PRO A 137 0.94 -13.90 1.04
N VAL A 138 1.77 -14.61 1.81
CA VAL A 138 1.65 -16.07 2.00
C VAL A 138 0.34 -16.43 2.69
N ARG A 139 -0.13 -15.58 3.61
CA ARG A 139 -1.41 -15.79 4.31
C ARG A 139 -2.62 -15.62 3.39
N LEU A 140 -2.54 -14.71 2.42
CA LEU A 140 -3.59 -14.51 1.42
C LEU A 140 -3.67 -15.71 0.48
N VAL A 141 -2.51 -16.18 0.03
CA VAL A 141 -2.40 -17.35 -0.84
C VAL A 141 -2.85 -18.63 -0.13
N ALA A 142 -2.69 -18.72 1.20
CA ALA A 142 -3.18 -19.84 1.99
C ALA A 142 -4.71 -20.03 1.90
N ALA A 143 -5.48 -19.02 1.49
CA ALA A 143 -6.91 -19.17 1.21
C ALA A 143 -7.21 -20.20 0.10
N LEU A 144 -6.22 -20.55 -0.73
CA LEU A 144 -6.33 -21.58 -1.76
C LEU A 144 -5.97 -22.98 -1.25
N ALA A 145 -5.40 -23.12 -0.04
CA ALA A 145 -4.86 -24.39 0.45
C ALA A 145 -5.92 -25.48 0.67
N ASP A 146 -7.15 -25.10 1.03
CA ASP A 146 -8.30 -26.01 1.19
C ASP A 146 -9.06 -26.26 -0.12
N THR A 147 -8.51 -25.81 -1.25
CA THR A 147 -9.09 -26.03 -2.58
C THR A 147 -8.29 -27.06 -3.37
N GLN A 148 -8.76 -27.38 -4.57
CA GLN A 148 -8.01 -28.22 -5.51
C GLN A 148 -6.81 -27.51 -6.18
N TYR A 149 -6.63 -26.21 -5.97
CA TYR A 149 -5.56 -25.42 -6.57
C TYR A 149 -4.27 -25.55 -5.77
N ARG A 150 -3.13 -25.55 -6.46
CA ARG A 150 -1.81 -25.54 -5.80
C ARG A 150 -1.10 -24.23 -6.09
N PRO A 151 -1.15 -23.26 -5.16
CA PRO A 151 -0.40 -22.03 -5.35
C PRO A 151 1.09 -22.22 -5.04
N GLY A 152 1.93 -21.53 -5.80
CA GLY A 152 3.35 -21.36 -5.51
C GLY A 152 3.62 -20.26 -4.50
N ALA A 153 4.89 -19.88 -4.36
CA ALA A 153 5.26 -18.74 -3.52
C ALA A 153 4.83 -17.42 -4.19
N PRO A 154 4.18 -16.49 -3.46
CA PRO A 154 3.90 -15.17 -3.98
C PRO A 154 5.20 -14.38 -4.16
N GLU A 155 5.40 -13.85 -5.34
CA GLU A 155 6.52 -12.98 -5.70
C GLU A 155 6.01 -11.54 -5.75
N ARG A 156 6.78 -10.61 -5.18
CA ARG A 156 6.49 -9.19 -5.28
C ARG A 156 6.76 -8.73 -6.70
N VAL A 157 5.74 -8.20 -7.37
CA VAL A 157 5.93 -7.54 -8.66
C VAL A 157 6.45 -6.14 -8.33
N ALA A 158 7.72 -5.89 -8.63
CA ALA A 158 8.21 -4.52 -8.61
C ALA A 158 7.31 -3.73 -9.57
N THR A 159 6.76 -2.61 -9.11
CA THR A 159 6.23 -1.59 -10.00
C THR A 159 7.40 -0.99 -10.78
N GLU A 160 7.98 -1.77 -11.71
CA GLU A 160 8.39 -1.17 -12.95
C GLU A 160 7.11 -0.59 -13.51
N ALA A 161 7.05 0.75 -13.48
CA ALA A 161 5.97 1.52 -14.07
C ALA A 161 5.50 0.79 -15.33
N GLU A 162 4.22 0.44 -15.36
CA GLU A 162 3.60 -0.10 -16.56
C GLU A 162 4.12 0.71 -17.75
N PRO A 163 4.53 0.08 -18.87
CA PRO A 163 4.96 0.84 -20.03
C PRO A 163 3.85 1.82 -20.35
N ALA A 164 4.13 3.11 -20.12
CA ALA A 164 3.15 4.17 -20.19
C ALA A 164 2.36 3.96 -21.46
N GLN A 165 1.07 3.64 -21.28
CA GLN A 165 0.15 3.54 -22.38
C GLN A 165 0.32 4.83 -23.15
N ARG A 166 0.79 4.71 -24.40
CA ARG A 166 1.14 5.83 -25.27
C ARG A 166 -0.10 6.68 -25.50
N ASN A 167 -0.39 7.57 -24.56
CA ASN A 167 -1.38 8.62 -24.71
C ASN A 167 -0.77 9.63 -25.67
N GLY A 168 -0.97 9.37 -26.97
CA GLY A 168 -0.71 10.33 -28.03
C GLY A 168 -1.53 11.59 -27.78
N HIS A 169 -0.95 12.56 -27.08
CA HIS A 169 -1.45 13.92 -27.06
C HIS A 169 -1.01 14.60 -28.34
N ALA A 170 -1.94 14.71 -29.28
CA ALA A 170 -1.87 15.64 -30.39
C ALA A 170 -1.93 17.08 -29.82
N GLY A 171 -0.76 17.71 -29.70
CA GLY A 171 -0.61 19.11 -29.35
C GLY A 171 0.77 19.57 -29.81
N GLY A 172 0.81 20.48 -30.79
CA GLY A 172 2.03 20.89 -31.49
C GLY A 172 3.11 21.45 -30.56
N GLY A 173 4.24 20.76 -30.56
CA GLY A 173 5.47 21.01 -29.82
C GLY A 173 6.22 19.69 -29.81
N ASP A 174 7.46 19.64 -30.32
CA ASP A 174 8.16 18.40 -30.64
C ASP A 174 8.05 17.36 -29.50
N GLN A 175 7.46 16.20 -29.82
CA GLN A 175 7.35 15.10 -28.88
C GLN A 175 8.70 14.42 -28.74
N TYR A 176 9.23 14.38 -27.52
CA TYR A 176 10.46 13.68 -27.17
C TYR A 176 10.15 12.49 -26.28
N ASP A 177 10.85 11.39 -26.52
CA ASP A 177 10.81 10.18 -25.69
C ASP A 177 11.79 10.26 -24.52
N LEU A 178 12.79 11.15 -24.59
CA LEU A 178 13.85 11.31 -23.60
C LEU A 178 14.42 12.75 -23.61
N VAL A 179 14.67 13.32 -22.43
CA VAL A 179 15.39 14.60 -22.27
C VAL A 179 16.72 14.35 -21.56
N ILE A 180 17.82 14.83 -22.14
CA ILE A 180 19.17 14.75 -21.57
C ILE A 180 19.64 16.16 -21.21
N VAL A 181 20.07 16.35 -19.97
CA VAL A 181 20.53 17.65 -19.46
C VAL A 181 22.04 17.59 -19.20
N GLY A 182 22.81 18.37 -19.94
CA GLY A 182 24.27 18.48 -19.88
C GLY A 182 24.98 18.16 -21.21
N SER A 183 26.17 18.72 -21.41
CA SER A 183 26.94 18.68 -22.67
C SER A 183 28.14 17.72 -22.68
N GLY A 184 28.32 16.93 -21.61
CA GLY A 184 29.45 16.01 -21.47
C GLY A 184 29.40 14.80 -22.42
N GLY A 185 30.53 14.12 -22.61
CA GLY A 185 30.61 12.95 -23.49
C GLY A 185 29.63 11.81 -23.14
N GLY A 186 29.29 11.65 -21.85
CA GLY A 186 28.27 10.70 -21.41
C GLY A 186 26.85 11.08 -21.85
N ALA A 187 26.53 12.38 -21.89
CA ALA A 187 25.25 12.89 -22.37
C ALA A 187 25.08 12.62 -23.87
N PHE A 188 26.13 12.88 -24.67
CA PHE A 188 26.14 12.56 -26.10
C PHE A 188 26.06 11.05 -26.36
N ALA A 189 26.79 10.23 -25.61
CA ALA A 189 26.73 8.77 -25.76
C ALA A 189 25.32 8.22 -25.48
N ALA A 190 24.65 8.75 -24.44
CA ALA A 190 23.27 8.39 -24.12
C ALA A 190 22.29 8.84 -25.21
N ALA A 191 22.48 10.03 -25.80
CA ALA A 191 21.66 10.51 -26.91
C ALA A 191 21.78 9.61 -28.15
N ILE A 192 23.00 9.24 -28.51
CA ILE A 192 23.27 8.34 -29.65
C ILE A 192 22.61 6.98 -29.40
N ALA A 193 22.85 6.35 -28.25
CA ALA A 193 22.27 5.04 -27.93
C ALA A 193 20.73 5.05 -27.90
N ALA A 194 20.11 6.16 -27.48
CA ALA A 194 18.66 6.32 -27.47
C ALA A 194 18.11 6.52 -28.89
N THR A 195 18.76 7.34 -29.72
CA THR A 195 18.34 7.56 -31.11
C THR A 195 18.52 6.33 -32.00
N GLU A 196 19.57 5.53 -31.79
CA GLU A 196 19.74 4.23 -32.46
C GLU A 196 18.59 3.25 -32.17
N ARG A 197 17.92 3.42 -31.02
CA ARG A 197 16.73 2.65 -30.62
C ARG A 197 15.42 3.30 -31.06
N GLY A 198 15.49 4.37 -31.87
CA GLY A 198 14.36 5.08 -32.43
C GLY A 198 13.70 6.09 -31.51
N ALA A 199 14.31 6.45 -30.38
CA ALA A 199 13.81 7.48 -29.48
C ALA A 199 14.11 8.89 -30.04
N LYS A 200 13.15 9.81 -29.90
CA LYS A 200 13.34 11.24 -30.13
C LYS A 200 13.90 11.88 -28.87
N VAL A 201 15.13 12.38 -28.94
CA VAL A 201 15.86 12.91 -27.78
C VAL A 201 15.94 14.44 -27.84
N MET A 202 15.58 15.11 -26.75
CA MET A 202 15.88 16.53 -26.53
C MET A 202 17.16 16.64 -25.71
N MET A 203 18.11 17.46 -26.14
CA MET A 203 19.27 17.81 -25.32
C MET A 203 19.18 19.25 -24.86
N ILE A 204 19.46 19.48 -23.58
CA ILE A 204 19.49 20.79 -22.93
C ILE A 204 20.87 20.95 -22.30
N GLU A 205 21.58 22.02 -22.62
CA GLU A 205 22.92 22.30 -22.08
C GLU A 205 22.86 23.17 -20.83
#